data_AF-A0A8J5XJE3-F1
#
_entry.id   AF-A0A8J5XJE3-F1
#
_cell.length_a   1.000
_cell.length_b   1.000
_cell.length_c   1.000
_cell.angle_alpha   90.00
_cell.angle_beta   90.00
_cell.angle_gamma   90.00
#
_symmetry.space_group_name_H-M   'P 1'
#
loop_
_entity.id
_entity.type
_entity.pdbx_description
1 polymer ?
#
loop_
_entity_poly.entity_id
_entity_poly.type
_entity_poly.pdbx_seq_one_letter_code
_entity_poly.pdbx_strand_id
1 'polypeptide(L)'
;MGRVATGQDGGEAEGEAAEVEDGESEGGARGGAPRQARAQSVAAAAASVAALERQAAPQVGDAVISHHFNACFYRATVVAFNSSTFEFTVAWEDGDTTGTVQPYEKVSLDCTPDPTDIGVGSIVLFTQGKYVFAQGVHEALHDRYHEGRVSEIRRPSDGGEPVYVGEHMHGEEDGKMISYDGYEPQFERTLAELRVCGNLMASIAVEQSDAP
;
A
#
# COMPACT_ATOMS: atom_id res chain seq x y z
N MET A 1 -42.78 -39.39 38.56
CA MET A 1 -42.05 -39.97 39.71
C MET A 1 -40.81 -39.09 39.91
N GLY A 2 -40.84 -38.05 40.76
CA GLY A 2 -40.42 -38.06 42.18
C GLY A 2 -38.90 -37.81 42.26
N ARG A 3 -38.27 -36.87 43.00
CA ARG A 3 -38.49 -36.07 44.23
C ARG A 3 -37.67 -34.75 44.05
N VAL A 4 -38.06 -33.53 44.47
CA VAL A 4 -38.20 -32.86 45.80
C VAL A 4 -36.90 -32.68 46.62
N ALA A 5 -36.70 -31.43 47.09
CA ALA A 5 -35.98 -30.89 48.29
C ALA A 5 -34.76 -29.99 47.96
N THR A 6 -34.83 -28.65 48.05
CA THR A 6 -34.85 -27.69 49.21
C THR A 6 -33.51 -27.48 49.92
N GLY A 7 -33.08 -26.21 50.05
CA GLY A 7 -32.05 -25.74 50.97
C GLY A 7 -31.93 -24.21 50.95
N GLN A 8 -32.03 -23.59 52.12
CA GLN A 8 -32.34 -22.19 52.44
C GLN A 8 -31.21 -21.57 53.29
N ASP A 9 -31.33 -20.28 53.59
CA ASP A 9 -30.61 -19.41 54.56
C ASP A 9 -29.20 -18.96 54.16
N GLY A 10 -28.76 -17.72 54.41
CA GLY A 10 -29.23 -16.67 55.32
C GLY A 10 -27.99 -16.10 56.01
N GLY A 11 -27.82 -14.77 56.03
CA GLY A 11 -26.64 -14.16 56.66
C GLY A 11 -26.50 -12.66 56.39
N GLU A 12 -27.28 -11.88 57.11
CA GLU A 12 -27.04 -10.46 57.35
C GLU A 12 -25.87 -10.31 58.34
N ALA A 13 -25.02 -9.30 58.13
CA ALA A 13 -24.18 -8.74 59.18
C ALA A 13 -23.97 -7.25 58.89
N GLU A 14 -24.68 -6.43 59.66
CA GLU A 14 -24.40 -5.01 59.87
C GLU A 14 -23.09 -4.85 60.65
N GLY A 15 -22.33 -3.81 60.32
CA GLY A 15 -21.05 -3.49 60.94
C GLY A 15 -20.80 -1.98 60.92
N GLU A 16 -21.00 -1.41 62.10
CA GLU A 16 -20.99 -0.02 62.57
C GLU A 16 -19.74 0.83 62.25
N ALA A 17 -19.92 2.13 62.46
CA ALA A 17 -19.06 3.26 62.13
C ALA A 17 -17.71 3.33 62.86
N ALA A 18 -16.76 4.02 62.22
CA ALA A 18 -15.75 4.82 62.91
C ALA A 18 -15.51 6.11 62.12
N GLU A 19 -15.77 7.24 62.79
CA GLU A 19 -15.39 8.60 62.43
C GLU A 19 -13.87 8.82 62.60
N VAL A 20 -13.43 10.02 62.19
CA VAL A 20 -12.18 10.73 62.48
C VAL A 20 -11.08 10.43 61.42
N GLU A 21 -10.48 11.38 60.69
CA GLU A 21 -10.11 12.76 61.00
C GLU A 21 -9.94 13.58 59.71
N ASP A 22 -10.29 14.87 59.77
CA ASP A 22 -10.04 15.87 58.74
C ASP A 22 -8.54 16.03 58.47
N GLY A 23 -8.12 15.80 57.22
CA GLY A 23 -6.78 16.08 56.73
C GLY A 23 -6.86 16.91 55.47
N GLU A 24 -6.84 18.24 55.64
CA GLU A 24 -6.57 19.17 54.55
C GLU A 24 -5.19 18.87 53.95
N SER A 25 -5.14 18.46 52.68
CA SER A 25 -3.96 18.64 51.85
C SER A 25 -4.36 19.24 50.51
N GLU A 26 -4.27 20.57 50.42
CA GLU A 26 -4.13 21.27 49.15
C GLU A 26 -2.81 20.84 48.51
N GLY A 27 -2.88 20.12 47.39
CA GLY A 27 -1.70 19.66 46.65
C GLY A 27 -2.07 19.23 45.25
N GLY A 28 -1.97 20.16 44.31
CA GLY A 28 -2.50 20.02 42.96
C GLY A 28 -1.93 18.86 42.14
N ALA A 29 -2.77 18.36 41.24
CA ALA A 29 -2.33 17.83 39.96
C ALA A 29 -3.47 18.07 38.97
N ARG A 30 -3.41 19.18 38.23
CA ARG A 30 -4.11 19.26 36.95
C ARG A 30 -3.59 18.09 36.13
N GLY A 31 -4.42 17.06 35.96
CA GLY A 31 -4.15 15.88 35.15
C GLY A 31 -3.87 16.29 33.72
N GLY A 32 -2.62 16.66 33.45
CA GLY A 32 -2.10 16.73 32.11
C GLY A 32 -1.99 15.29 31.62
N ALA A 33 -2.92 14.88 30.77
CA ALA A 33 -2.72 13.69 29.95
C ALA A 33 -1.27 13.73 29.42
N PRO A 34 -0.49 12.63 29.57
CA PRO A 34 0.92 12.67 29.28
C PRO A 34 1.11 13.17 27.85
N ARG A 35 1.87 14.26 27.68
CA ARG A 35 2.17 14.88 26.38
C ARG A 35 2.56 13.85 25.30
N GLN A 36 3.11 12.72 25.73
CA GLN A 36 3.45 11.55 24.94
C GLN A 36 2.24 10.89 24.23
N ALA A 37 1.11 10.71 24.91
CA ALA A 37 -0.09 10.10 24.31
C ALA A 37 -0.72 10.99 23.23
N ARG A 38 -0.67 12.32 23.43
CA ARG A 38 -1.16 13.30 22.43
C ARG A 38 -0.20 13.45 21.24
N ALA A 39 1.11 13.34 21.46
CA ALA A 39 2.09 13.33 20.37
C ALA A 39 1.95 12.06 19.51
N GLN A 40 1.73 10.90 20.14
CA GLN A 40 1.47 9.64 19.44
C GLN A 40 0.16 9.68 18.63
N SER A 41 -0.91 10.27 19.17
CA SER A 41 -2.18 10.39 18.44
C SER A 41 -2.11 11.35 17.25
N VAL A 42 -1.32 12.42 17.35
CA VAL A 42 -1.11 13.37 16.23
C VAL A 42 -0.21 12.75 15.16
N ALA A 43 0.84 12.01 15.55
CA ALA A 43 1.69 11.29 14.61
C ALA A 43 0.93 10.19 13.86
N ALA A 44 0.07 9.43 14.55
CA ALA A 44 -0.79 8.43 13.94
C ALA A 44 -1.81 9.05 12.97
N ALA A 45 -2.43 10.18 13.33
CA ALA A 45 -3.34 10.90 12.45
C ALA A 45 -2.64 11.47 11.20
N ALA A 46 -1.42 12.01 11.36
CA ALA A 46 -0.62 12.48 10.23
C ALA A 46 -0.19 11.34 9.30
N ALA A 47 0.16 10.18 9.85
CA ALA A 47 0.45 8.98 9.08
C ALA A 47 -0.80 8.47 8.32
N SER A 48 -1.99 8.50 8.93
CA SER A 48 -3.24 8.14 8.26
C SER A 48 -3.62 9.13 7.16
N VAL A 49 -3.42 10.43 7.34
CA VAL A 49 -3.68 11.42 6.28
C VAL A 49 -2.67 11.24 5.13
N ALA A 50 -1.39 11.04 5.43
CA ALA A 50 -0.37 10.75 4.43
C ALA A 50 -0.59 9.41 3.72
N ALA A 51 -1.21 8.42 4.38
CA ALA A 51 -1.60 7.15 3.76
C ALA A 51 -2.83 7.31 2.86
N LEU A 52 -3.82 8.11 3.27
CA LEU A 52 -4.98 8.46 2.45
C LEU A 52 -4.61 9.29 1.22
N GLU A 53 -3.64 10.20 1.33
CA GLU A 53 -3.12 10.97 0.20
C GLU A 53 -2.35 10.09 -0.80
N ARG A 54 -1.76 8.97 -0.35
CA ARG A 54 -0.99 8.03 -1.20
C ARG A 54 -1.83 7.01 -1.95
N GLN A 55 -3.09 6.80 -1.54
CA GLN A 55 -4.08 6.01 -2.29
C GLN A 55 -4.92 6.86 -3.25
N ALA A 56 -4.58 8.14 -3.40
CA ALA A 56 -5.27 9.04 -4.32
C ALA A 56 -4.93 8.72 -5.77
N ALA A 57 -5.92 8.93 -6.65
CA ALA A 57 -5.70 8.98 -8.09
C ALA A 57 -4.57 9.97 -8.43
N PRO A 58 -3.71 9.68 -9.43
CA PRO A 58 -2.72 10.63 -9.91
C PRO A 58 -3.35 11.99 -10.26
N GLN A 59 -2.64 13.07 -9.95
CA GLN A 59 -3.02 14.45 -10.25
C GLN A 59 -2.12 15.04 -11.34
N VAL A 60 -2.57 16.14 -11.95
CA VAL A 60 -1.75 16.89 -12.91
C VAL A 60 -0.50 17.41 -12.22
N GLY A 61 0.67 17.10 -12.77
CA GLY A 61 1.98 17.41 -12.21
C GLY A 61 2.65 16.23 -11.50
N ASP A 62 1.93 15.15 -11.20
CA ASP A 62 2.52 13.99 -10.53
C ASP A 62 3.44 13.19 -11.45
N ALA A 63 4.52 12.68 -10.86
CA ALA A 63 5.37 11.66 -11.47
C ALA A 63 4.66 10.29 -11.41
N VAL A 64 4.58 9.62 -12.56
CA VAL A 64 3.82 8.39 -12.73
C VAL A 64 4.60 7.35 -13.51
N ILE A 65 4.24 6.10 -13.29
CA ILE A 65 4.58 4.96 -14.14
C ILE A 65 3.35 4.64 -14.99
N SER A 66 3.48 4.79 -16.31
CA SER A 66 2.37 4.64 -17.24
C SER A 66 2.63 3.56 -18.29
N HIS A 67 1.59 2.81 -18.64
CA HIS A 67 1.65 1.83 -19.72
C HIS A 67 1.98 2.49 -21.04
N HIS A 68 2.73 1.79 -21.88
CA HIS A 68 2.97 2.21 -23.26
C HIS A 68 2.68 1.07 -24.25
N PHE A 69 3.70 0.42 -24.81
CA PHE A 69 3.53 -0.72 -25.72
C PHE A 69 4.05 -2.02 -25.10
N ASN A 70 3.60 -3.15 -25.64
CA ASN A 70 4.07 -4.51 -25.28
C ASN A 70 4.03 -4.81 -23.77
N ALA A 71 2.97 -4.39 -23.08
CA ALA A 71 2.79 -4.57 -21.64
C ALA A 71 3.96 -4.04 -20.80
N CYS A 72 4.64 -3.00 -21.30
CA CYS A 72 5.73 -2.32 -20.60
C CYS A 72 5.26 -0.94 -20.13
N PHE A 73 5.82 -0.51 -19.02
CA PHE A 73 5.49 0.75 -18.37
C PHE A 73 6.75 1.60 -18.19
N TYR A 74 6.57 2.92 -18.28
CA TYR A 74 7.65 3.88 -18.29
C TYR A 74 7.31 5.11 -17.45
N ARG A 75 8.35 5.84 -17.04
CA ARG A 75 8.18 7.07 -16.28
C ARG A 75 7.63 8.20 -17.15
N ALA A 76 6.71 8.94 -16.58
CA ALA A 76 6.10 10.10 -17.19
C ALA A 76 5.64 11.10 -16.12
N THR A 77 5.19 12.27 -16.57
CA THR A 77 4.48 13.25 -15.74
C THR A 77 3.06 13.43 -16.27
N VAL A 78 2.06 13.45 -15.39
CA VAL A 78 0.68 13.75 -15.80
C VAL A 78 0.58 15.22 -16.19
N VAL A 79 0.11 15.51 -17.40
CA VAL A 79 -0.06 16.89 -17.91
C VAL A 79 -1.52 17.31 -18.03
N ALA A 80 -2.45 16.35 -18.12
CA ALA A 80 -3.89 16.61 -18.13
C ALA A 80 -4.67 15.39 -17.65
N PHE A 81 -5.90 15.60 -17.19
CA PHE A 81 -6.87 14.55 -16.89
C PHE A 81 -8.24 14.91 -17.49
N ASN A 82 -8.81 14.00 -18.28
CA ASN A 82 -10.16 14.09 -18.79
C ASN A 82 -11.10 13.26 -17.91
N SER A 83 -11.86 13.93 -17.05
CA SER A 83 -12.80 13.29 -16.14
C SER A 83 -14.02 12.66 -16.82
N SER A 84 -14.32 13.01 -18.08
CA SER A 84 -15.45 12.42 -18.81
C SER A 84 -15.10 11.04 -19.40
N THR A 85 -13.84 10.83 -19.76
CA THR A 85 -13.35 9.58 -20.35
C THR A 85 -12.49 8.76 -19.39
N PHE A 86 -12.15 9.31 -18.22
CA PHE A 86 -11.18 8.73 -17.27
C PHE A 86 -9.83 8.45 -17.93
N GLU A 87 -9.32 9.43 -18.67
CA GLU A 87 -8.03 9.34 -19.36
C GLU A 87 -7.07 10.41 -18.86
N PHE A 88 -5.83 10.01 -18.63
CA PHE A 88 -4.72 10.91 -18.41
C PHE A 88 -4.02 11.22 -19.72
N THR A 89 -3.51 12.44 -19.86
CA THR A 89 -2.44 12.75 -20.81
C THR A 89 -1.13 12.83 -20.03
N VAL A 90 -0.10 12.13 -20.51
CA VAL A 90 1.22 12.06 -19.88
C VAL A 90 2.30 12.61 -20.82
N ALA A 91 3.34 13.19 -20.23
CA ALA A 91 4.58 13.54 -20.92
C ALA A 91 5.68 12.56 -20.49
N TRP A 92 6.20 11.78 -21.43
CA TRP A 92 7.25 10.80 -21.18
C TRP A 92 8.56 11.49 -20.79
N GLU A 93 9.31 10.93 -19.83
CA GLU A 93 10.58 11.50 -19.38
C GLU A 93 11.64 11.57 -20.49
N ASP A 94 11.56 10.68 -21.49
CA ASP A 94 12.45 10.63 -22.65
C ASP A 94 12.02 11.57 -23.80
N GLY A 95 10.90 12.29 -23.64
CA GLY A 95 10.36 13.20 -24.64
C GLY A 95 9.64 12.53 -25.81
N ASP A 96 9.35 11.22 -25.77
CA ASP A 96 8.42 10.59 -26.72
C ASP A 96 7.08 11.36 -26.74
N THR A 97 6.48 11.45 -27.92
CA THR A 97 5.21 12.14 -28.15
C THR A 97 4.08 11.19 -28.57
N THR A 98 4.40 9.89 -28.68
CA THR A 98 3.44 8.84 -29.01
C THR A 98 2.80 8.26 -27.74
N GLY A 99 1.60 7.68 -27.90
CA GLY A 99 0.93 6.97 -26.79
C GLY A 99 0.70 7.80 -25.53
N THR A 100 0.57 9.13 -25.62
CA THR A 100 0.50 10.02 -24.45
C THR A 100 -0.84 10.02 -23.74
N VAL A 101 -1.92 9.52 -24.37
CA VAL A 101 -3.24 9.39 -23.74
C VAL A 101 -3.40 7.98 -23.21
N GLN A 102 -3.65 7.86 -21.91
CA GLN A 102 -3.66 6.58 -21.20
C GLN A 102 -4.90 6.45 -20.32
N PRO A 103 -5.56 5.28 -20.29
CA PRO A 103 -6.70 5.06 -19.43
C PRO A 103 -6.27 5.07 -17.96
N TYR A 104 -7.20 5.47 -17.09
CA TYR A 104 -6.98 5.63 -15.66
C TYR A 104 -6.27 4.43 -15.01
N GLU A 105 -6.70 3.20 -15.32
CA GLU A 105 -6.16 1.96 -14.74
C GLU A 105 -4.74 1.62 -15.19
N LYS A 106 -4.20 2.33 -16.19
CA LYS A 106 -2.85 2.13 -16.74
C LYS A 106 -1.84 3.19 -16.31
N VAL A 107 -2.22 4.07 -15.39
CA VAL A 107 -1.35 5.10 -14.81
C VAL A 107 -1.23 4.89 -13.30
N SER A 108 0.00 4.73 -12.83
CA SER A 108 0.34 4.45 -11.43
C SER A 108 1.23 5.54 -10.87
N LEU A 109 1.12 5.90 -9.59
CA LEU A 109 2.06 6.85 -8.97
C LEU A 109 3.50 6.29 -8.95
N ASP A 110 4.49 7.11 -9.29
CA ASP A 110 5.91 6.74 -9.14
C ASP A 110 6.41 7.06 -7.72
N CYS A 111 5.84 6.35 -6.74
CA CYS A 111 6.28 6.45 -5.35
C CYS A 111 6.40 5.07 -4.70
N THR A 112 7.30 4.96 -3.72
CA THR A 112 7.39 3.77 -2.88
C THR A 112 6.07 3.58 -2.12
N PRO A 113 5.42 2.40 -2.22
CA PRO A 113 4.19 2.10 -1.51
C PRO A 113 4.36 2.10 0.01
N ASP A 114 3.27 2.24 0.75
CA ASP A 114 3.23 1.85 2.16
C ASP A 114 3.23 0.31 2.26
N PRO A 115 3.88 -0.30 3.27
CA PRO A 115 3.78 -1.74 3.48
C PRO A 115 2.34 -2.28 3.57
N THR A 116 1.36 -1.45 3.97
CA THR A 116 -0.06 -1.87 4.02
C THR A 116 -0.75 -1.87 2.65
N ASP A 117 -0.15 -1.27 1.63
CA ASP A 117 -0.72 -1.19 0.28
C ASP A 117 -0.48 -2.48 -0.54
N ILE A 118 0.45 -3.34 -0.11
CA ILE A 118 0.83 -4.55 -0.85
C ILE A 118 0.60 -5.79 0.03
N GLY A 119 -0.32 -6.64 -0.43
CA GLY A 119 -0.57 -7.98 0.09
C GLY A 119 -0.20 -9.07 -0.91
N VAL A 120 -0.34 -10.32 -0.48
CA VAL A 120 -0.34 -11.45 -1.42
C VAL A 120 -1.54 -11.30 -2.36
N GLY A 121 -1.32 -11.50 -3.65
CA GLY A 121 -2.30 -11.31 -4.71
C GLY A 121 -2.32 -9.90 -5.32
N SER A 122 -1.70 -8.91 -4.67
CA SER A 122 -1.62 -7.53 -5.20
C SER A 122 -0.85 -7.48 -6.52
N ILE A 123 -1.30 -6.59 -7.42
CA ILE A 123 -0.61 -6.29 -8.67
C ILE A 123 0.33 -5.11 -8.47
N VAL A 124 1.61 -5.34 -8.75
CA VAL A 124 2.68 -4.37 -8.57
C VAL A 124 3.40 -4.12 -9.88
N LEU A 125 4.10 -2.99 -9.95
CA LEU A 125 5.07 -2.72 -10.99
C LEU A 125 6.48 -2.86 -10.43
N PHE A 126 7.35 -3.52 -11.18
CA PHE A 126 8.77 -3.68 -10.83
C PHE A 126 9.64 -3.49 -12.06
N THR A 127 10.89 -3.08 -11.84
CA THR A 127 11.84 -2.85 -12.93
C THR A 127 12.47 -4.15 -13.40
N GLN A 128 12.52 -4.34 -14.73
CA GLN A 128 13.30 -5.38 -15.36
C GLN A 128 13.75 -4.95 -16.76
N GLY A 129 15.05 -5.00 -16.98
CA GLY A 129 15.67 -4.49 -18.20
C GLY A 129 15.72 -2.97 -18.25
N LYS A 130 16.40 -2.47 -19.27
CA LYS A 130 16.51 -1.05 -19.59
C LYS A 130 16.08 -0.85 -21.04
N TYR A 131 15.73 0.38 -21.40
CA TYR A 131 15.53 0.74 -22.80
C TYR A 131 16.27 2.03 -23.14
N VAL A 132 16.59 2.19 -24.41
CA VAL A 132 17.15 3.42 -24.99
C VAL A 132 16.11 3.92 -25.98
N PHE A 133 15.67 5.16 -25.83
CA PHE A 133 14.80 5.77 -26.82
C PHE A 133 15.64 6.35 -27.96
N ALA A 134 15.31 5.99 -29.20
CA ALA A 134 16.17 6.27 -30.36
C ALA A 134 16.04 7.69 -30.94
N GLN A 135 15.36 8.62 -30.27
CA GLN A 135 15.15 9.99 -30.77
C GLN A 135 16.09 11.02 -30.13
N GLY A 136 17.34 10.97 -30.58
CA GLY A 136 18.03 12.18 -31.03
C GLY A 136 18.75 13.08 -30.02
N VAL A 137 18.67 12.88 -28.70
CA VAL A 137 19.43 13.79 -27.79
C VAL A 137 20.10 13.12 -26.59
N HIS A 138 19.63 11.98 -26.06
CA HIS A 138 20.30 11.34 -24.94
C HIS A 138 20.21 9.81 -25.01
N GLU A 139 21.36 9.13 -25.08
CA GLU A 139 21.50 7.68 -24.85
C GLU A 139 21.33 7.34 -23.36
N ALA A 140 20.34 7.94 -22.69
CA ALA A 140 20.04 7.58 -21.32
C ALA A 140 19.35 6.22 -21.31
N LEU A 141 19.85 5.32 -20.48
CA LEU A 141 19.18 4.06 -20.18
C LEU A 141 18.03 4.35 -19.22
N HIS A 142 16.81 4.14 -19.67
CA HIS A 142 15.61 4.32 -18.88
C HIS A 142 15.14 2.99 -18.31
N ASP A 143 14.54 3.04 -17.12
CA ASP A 143 13.93 1.88 -16.47
C ASP A 143 12.69 1.41 -17.22
N ARG A 144 12.59 0.09 -17.40
CA ARG A 144 11.38 -0.55 -17.91
C ARG A 144 10.67 -1.25 -16.77
N TYR A 145 9.41 -0.86 -16.54
CA TYR A 145 8.56 -1.45 -15.53
C TYR A 145 7.62 -2.49 -16.14
N HIS A 146 7.29 -3.51 -15.36
CA HIS A 146 6.40 -4.60 -15.75
C HIS A 146 5.40 -4.92 -14.65
N GLU A 147 4.22 -5.38 -15.04
CA GLU A 147 3.20 -5.89 -14.11
C GLU A 147 3.59 -7.27 -13.57
N GLY A 148 3.49 -7.42 -12.25
CA GLY A 148 3.65 -8.69 -11.55
C GLY A 148 2.62 -8.87 -10.45
N ARG A 149 2.40 -10.12 -10.05
CA ARG A 149 1.53 -10.49 -8.93
C ARG A 149 2.37 -10.99 -7.77
N VAL A 150 2.18 -10.40 -6.60
CA VAL A 150 2.85 -10.86 -5.37
C VAL A 150 2.27 -12.21 -4.95
N SER A 151 3.12 -13.21 -4.77
CA SER A 151 2.75 -14.56 -4.32
C SER A 151 3.14 -14.82 -2.87
N GLU A 152 4.16 -14.14 -2.34
CA GLU A 152 4.68 -14.33 -0.99
C GLU A 152 5.30 -13.04 -0.45
N ILE A 153 5.18 -12.80 0.85
CA ILE A 153 5.89 -11.72 1.56
C ILE A 153 6.73 -12.34 2.67
N ARG A 154 8.05 -12.38 2.47
CA ARG A 154 9.01 -12.92 3.44
C ARG A 154 9.43 -11.83 4.41
N ARG A 155 9.17 -12.06 5.70
CA ARG A 155 9.58 -11.15 6.78
C ARG A 155 10.73 -11.79 7.56
N PRO A 156 11.96 -11.25 7.45
CA PRO A 156 13.10 -11.75 8.19
C PRO A 156 12.86 -11.72 9.71
N SER A 157 13.27 -12.78 10.42
CA SER A 157 13.09 -12.88 11.87
C SER A 157 13.98 -11.93 12.68
N ASP A 158 15.01 -11.39 12.05
CA ASP A 158 15.94 -10.40 12.61
C ASP A 158 15.43 -8.95 12.49
N GLY A 159 14.23 -8.76 11.93
CA GLY A 159 13.65 -7.44 11.69
C GLY A 159 14.18 -6.74 10.44
N GLY A 160 14.84 -7.46 9.54
CA GLY A 160 15.22 -6.96 8.22
C GLY A 160 14.03 -6.53 7.36
N GLU A 161 14.32 -5.85 6.24
CA GLU A 161 13.29 -5.38 5.31
C GLU A 161 12.51 -6.57 4.71
N PRO A 162 11.16 -6.49 4.63
CA PRO A 162 10.38 -7.51 3.96
C PRO A 162 10.78 -7.63 2.48
N VAL A 163 10.85 -8.88 2.00
CA VAL A 163 11.04 -9.20 0.59
C VAL A 163 9.72 -9.67 0.00
N TYR A 164 9.33 -9.06 -1.11
CA TYR A 164 8.14 -9.37 -1.87
C TYR A 164 8.53 -10.28 -3.03
N VAL A 165 7.89 -11.43 -3.10
CA VAL A 165 8.15 -12.45 -4.12
C VAL A 165 6.90 -12.56 -4.98
N GLY A 166 7.08 -12.70 -6.29
CA GLY A 166 5.97 -12.81 -7.20
C GLY A 166 6.37 -13.25 -8.60
N GLU A 167 5.40 -13.20 -9.50
CA GLU A 167 5.53 -13.63 -10.90
C GLU A 167 5.11 -12.52 -11.86
N HIS A 168 5.73 -12.51 -13.05
CA HIS A 168 5.25 -11.67 -14.15
C HIS A 168 3.82 -12.04 -14.52
N MET A 169 3.00 -11.03 -14.81
CA MET A 169 1.65 -11.26 -15.33
C MET A 169 1.60 -11.50 -16.84
N HIS A 170 2.66 -11.12 -17.57
CA HIS A 170 2.70 -11.23 -19.03
C HIS A 170 3.94 -12.01 -19.47
N GLY A 171 3.73 -13.07 -20.24
CA GLY A 171 4.76 -13.99 -20.72
C GLY A 171 4.64 -14.32 -22.21
N GLU A 172 5.22 -15.45 -22.61
CA GLU A 172 5.18 -15.93 -24.01
C GLU A 172 3.74 -16.17 -24.49
N GLU A 173 2.86 -16.62 -23.59
CA GLU A 173 1.44 -16.88 -23.88
C GLU A 173 0.69 -15.60 -24.33
N ASP A 174 1.15 -14.43 -23.89
CA ASP A 174 0.61 -13.12 -24.27
C ASP A 174 1.25 -12.56 -25.55
N GLY A 175 2.05 -13.36 -26.25
CA GLY A 175 2.80 -12.96 -27.43
C GLY A 175 3.99 -12.03 -27.12
N LYS A 176 4.38 -11.91 -25.85
CA LYS A 176 5.55 -11.13 -25.45
C LYS A 176 6.82 -11.91 -25.77
N MET A 177 7.77 -11.24 -26.40
CA MET A 177 9.11 -11.82 -26.60
C MET A 177 9.82 -11.91 -25.26
N ILE A 178 9.97 -13.11 -24.71
CA ILE A 178 10.63 -13.38 -23.42
C ILE A 178 12.09 -13.83 -23.58
N SER A 179 12.59 -13.94 -24.81
CA SER A 179 13.92 -14.47 -25.11
C SER A 179 15.07 -13.45 -24.98
N TYR A 180 14.87 -12.33 -24.29
CA TYR A 180 15.91 -11.32 -24.10
C TYR A 180 16.68 -11.54 -22.81
N ASP A 181 17.94 -11.09 -22.80
CA ASP A 181 18.81 -11.21 -21.64
C ASP A 181 18.28 -10.38 -20.46
N GLY A 182 18.19 -10.98 -19.28
CA GLY A 182 17.63 -10.37 -18.07
C GLY A 182 16.10 -10.48 -17.92
N TYR A 183 15.42 -11.30 -18.72
CA TYR A 183 14.05 -11.72 -18.38
C TYR A 183 14.07 -12.67 -17.18
N GLU A 184 13.34 -12.29 -16.13
CA GLU A 184 13.12 -13.04 -14.90
C GLU A 184 11.61 -13.32 -14.82
N PRO A 185 11.12 -14.56 -14.98
CA PRO A 185 9.68 -14.84 -14.90
C PRO A 185 9.10 -14.63 -13.48
N GLN A 186 9.98 -14.63 -12.48
CA GLN A 186 9.69 -14.37 -11.08
C GLN A 186 10.53 -13.20 -10.61
N PHE A 187 10.04 -12.45 -9.62
CA PHE A 187 10.78 -11.38 -8.98
C PHE A 187 10.89 -11.61 -7.48
N GLU A 188 12.00 -11.16 -6.92
CA GLU A 188 12.18 -10.94 -5.48
C GLU A 188 12.67 -9.51 -5.29
N ARG A 189 11.89 -8.67 -4.62
CA ARG A 189 12.13 -7.22 -4.53
C ARG A 189 11.83 -6.68 -3.14
N THR A 190 12.52 -5.62 -2.75
CA THR A 190 12.16 -4.85 -1.56
C THR A 190 11.01 -3.89 -1.87
N LEU A 191 10.43 -3.27 -0.84
CA LEU A 191 9.31 -2.36 -1.03
C LEU A 191 9.69 -1.14 -1.89
N ALA A 192 10.92 -0.65 -1.75
CA ALA A 192 11.44 0.50 -2.49
C ALA A 192 11.50 0.26 -4.02
N GLU A 193 11.62 -1.00 -4.42
CA GLU A 193 11.73 -1.43 -5.83
C GLU A 193 10.37 -1.69 -6.49
N LEU A 194 9.26 -1.56 -5.75
CA LEU A 194 7.90 -1.78 -6.23
C LEU A 194 7.11 -0.48 -6.35
N ARG A 195 6.09 -0.49 -7.20
CA ARG A 195 4.99 0.49 -7.24
C ARG A 195 3.65 -0.25 -7.21
N VAL A 196 2.62 0.37 -6.63
CA VAL A 196 1.25 -0.17 -6.74
C VAL A 196 0.76 0.08 -8.15
N CYS A 197 0.22 -0.94 -8.81
CA CYS A 197 -0.41 -0.73 -10.12
C CYS A 197 -1.72 0.07 -9.96
N GLY A 198 -1.92 1.07 -10.83
CA GLY A 198 -3.07 1.99 -10.81
C GLY A 198 -4.44 1.32 -10.92
N ASN A 199 -4.48 0.04 -11.27
CA ASN A 199 -5.68 -0.79 -11.18
C ASN A 199 -5.97 -1.19 -9.71
N LEU A 200 -6.29 -0.20 -8.86
CA LEU A 200 -6.63 -0.41 -7.44
C LEU A 200 -7.82 -1.36 -7.24
N MET A 201 -8.73 -1.45 -8.20
CA MET A 201 -9.86 -2.40 -8.17
C MET A 201 -9.42 -3.85 -8.37
N ALA A 202 -8.30 -4.10 -9.04
CA ALA A 202 -7.72 -5.45 -9.17
C ALA A 202 -6.89 -5.86 -7.94
N SER A 203 -6.37 -4.89 -7.18
CA SER A 203 -5.49 -5.14 -6.02
C SER A 203 -6.20 -5.62 -4.76
N ILE A 204 -7.53 -5.49 -4.66
CA ILE A 204 -8.34 -5.80 -3.46
C ILE A 204 -9.23 -7.05 -3.65
N ALA A 205 -9.24 -7.68 -4.84
CA ALA A 205 -10.21 -8.73 -5.15
C ALA A 205 -9.92 -10.14 -4.57
N VAL A 206 -8.96 -10.31 -3.65
CA VAL A 206 -8.65 -11.61 -3.06
C VAL A 206 -8.56 -11.49 -1.54
N GLU A 207 -9.70 -11.46 -0.86
CA GLU A 207 -9.91 -12.04 0.49
C GLU A 207 -11.41 -12.01 0.83
N GLN A 208 -12.27 -12.78 0.12
CA GLN A 208 -13.56 -13.28 0.65
C GLN A 208 -14.02 -14.54 -0.09
N SER A 209 -13.24 -15.61 -0.03
CA SER A 209 -13.77 -16.97 -0.23
C SER A 209 -12.83 -17.97 0.42
N ASP A 210 -13.01 -18.17 1.72
CA ASP A 210 -12.90 -19.48 2.37
C ASP A 210 -13.19 -19.30 3.87
N ALA A 211 -14.48 -19.34 4.21
CA ALA A 211 -14.91 -19.77 5.53
C ALA A 211 -15.67 -21.08 5.34
N PRO A 212 -15.24 -22.20 5.97
CA PRO A 212 -16.02 -23.44 5.99
C PRO A 212 -17.32 -23.30 6.80
#